data_AF-A0A925E6X1-F1
#
_entry.id   AF-A0A925E6X1-F1
#
_cell.length_a   1.000
_cell.length_b   1.000
_cell.length_c   1.000
_cell.angle_alpha   90.00
_cell.angle_beta   90.00
_cell.angle_gamma   90.00
#
_symmetry.space_group_name_H-M   'P 1'
#
loop_
_entity.id
_entity.type
_entity.pdbx_description
1 polymer ?
#
loop_
_entity_poly.entity_id
_entity_poly.type
_entity_poly.pdbx_seq_one_letter_code
_entity_poly.pdbx_strand_id
1 'polypeptide(L)'
;MEVHHHSHSARKKWTHYLWEFLMLFLAVFCGFLAENQREHYVEHQREKQYMRSLVADLQTDTANIRQANTWFEKISSACDTLMRNYEQFMGNASPETHRSFQFILAGYPDFVYTDRTIQQLKNSGGLRLVRDHDVSDSIVAYDANIRDMVIEESAITLFYDRLHELAARNFNFRELDEQQNNPGSVAGIVHWLTTNVQDKEQFYNILRVYTSTLNSYIRYRKRLLNKAARLIGLLNKNYHLD
;
A
#
# COMPACT_ATOMS: atom_id res chain seq x y z
N MET A 1 -35.55 -26.38 85.09
CA MET A 1 -36.34 -25.90 83.95
C MET A 1 -35.45 -24.98 83.14
N GLU A 2 -35.06 -25.44 81.98
CA GLU A 2 -34.34 -24.67 80.97
C GLU A 2 -35.27 -23.55 80.48
N VAL A 3 -34.79 -22.31 80.54
CA VAL A 3 -35.46 -21.19 79.91
C VAL A 3 -34.50 -20.69 78.83
N HIS A 4 -34.63 -21.27 77.64
CA HIS A 4 -34.00 -20.73 76.45
C HIS A 4 -34.59 -19.35 76.18
N HIS A 5 -33.85 -18.30 76.50
CA HIS A 5 -34.09 -16.99 75.92
C HIS A 5 -33.77 -17.08 74.43
N HIS A 6 -34.77 -17.45 73.64
CA HIS A 6 -34.80 -17.09 72.23
C HIS A 6 -34.88 -15.57 72.19
N SER A 7 -33.70 -14.94 72.07
CA SER A 7 -33.55 -13.54 71.68
C SER A 7 -34.50 -13.28 70.52
N HIS A 8 -35.60 -12.57 70.80
CA HIS A 8 -36.54 -12.13 69.79
C HIS A 8 -35.76 -11.28 68.80
N SER A 9 -35.51 -11.83 67.61
CA SER A 9 -35.11 -11.07 66.43
C SER A 9 -36.03 -9.86 66.32
N ALA A 10 -35.52 -8.67 66.61
CA ALA A 10 -36.25 -7.44 66.42
C ALA A 10 -36.63 -7.39 64.93
N ARG A 11 -37.93 -7.46 64.62
CA ARG A 11 -38.44 -7.38 63.25
C ARG A 11 -37.76 -6.19 62.56
N LYS A 12 -36.93 -6.47 61.55
CA LYS A 12 -36.23 -5.43 60.79
C LYS A 12 -37.29 -4.49 60.20
N LYS A 13 -37.17 -3.19 60.49
CA LYS A 13 -38.02 -2.17 59.90
C LYS A 13 -37.85 -2.21 58.38
N TRP A 14 -38.90 -1.95 57.61
CA TRP A 14 -38.85 -1.94 56.14
C TRP A 14 -37.70 -1.09 55.57
N THR A 15 -37.34 -0.01 56.27
CA THR A 15 -36.17 0.83 55.95
C THR A 15 -34.86 0.05 55.91
N HIS A 16 -34.68 -0.98 56.73
CA HIS A 16 -33.49 -1.83 56.72
C HIS A 16 -33.41 -2.67 55.44
N TYR A 17 -34.53 -3.22 54.95
CA TYR A 17 -34.56 -3.95 53.69
C TYR A 17 -34.29 -3.03 52.49
N LEU A 18 -34.79 -1.79 52.55
CA LEU A 18 -34.48 -0.77 51.54
C LEU A 18 -32.99 -0.44 51.50
N TRP A 19 -32.34 -0.26 52.66
CA TRP A 19 -30.91 0.00 52.74
C TRP A 19 -30.05 -1.21 52.33
N GLU A 20 -30.46 -2.44 52.67
CA GLU A 20 -29.83 -3.67 52.18
C GLU A 20 -29.92 -3.79 50.64
N PHE A 21 -31.11 -3.54 50.08
CA PHE A 21 -31.31 -3.49 48.64
C PHE A 21 -30.42 -2.43 47.99
N LEU A 22 -30.42 -1.20 48.53
CA LEU A 22 -29.65 -0.09 47.98
C LEU A 22 -28.15 -0.36 48.05
N MET A 23 -27.66 -0.99 49.12
CA MET A 23 -26.26 -1.41 49.23
C MET A 23 -25.89 -2.43 48.14
N LEU A 24 -26.68 -3.50 47.98
CA LEU A 24 -26.41 -4.53 46.98
C LEU A 24 -26.56 -4.01 45.55
N PHE A 25 -27.63 -3.23 45.30
CA PHE A 25 -27.88 -2.59 44.02
C PHE A 25 -26.75 -1.64 43.67
N LEU A 26 -26.34 -0.76 44.59
CA LEU A 26 -25.26 0.21 44.34
C LEU A 26 -23.93 -0.50 44.13
N ALA A 27 -23.64 -1.59 44.86
CA ALA A 27 -22.43 -2.37 44.65
C ALA A 27 -22.35 -2.94 43.22
N VAL A 28 -23.43 -3.56 42.73
CA VAL A 28 -23.49 -4.11 41.37
C VAL A 28 -23.51 -2.99 40.32
N PHE A 29 -24.29 -1.93 40.56
CA PHE A 29 -24.42 -0.79 39.65
C PHE A 29 -23.10 -0.03 39.49
N CYS A 30 -22.39 0.26 40.58
CA CYS A 30 -21.07 0.88 40.53
C CYS A 30 -20.04 -0.03 39.88
N GLY A 31 -20.08 -1.35 40.13
CA GLY A 31 -19.23 -2.31 39.43
C GLY A 31 -19.44 -2.27 37.91
N PHE A 32 -20.70 -2.23 37.46
CA PHE A 32 -21.04 -2.09 36.05
C PHE A 32 -20.57 -0.74 35.46
N LEU A 33 -20.78 0.37 36.17
CA LEU A 33 -20.31 1.69 35.72
C LEU A 33 -18.78 1.77 35.64
N ALA A 34 -18.07 1.21 36.61
CA ALA A 34 -16.61 1.17 36.62
C ALA A 34 -16.07 0.35 35.45
N GLU A 35 -16.69 -0.79 35.12
CA GLU A 35 -16.29 -1.62 34.00
C GLU A 35 -16.56 -0.93 32.65
N ASN A 36 -17.73 -0.32 32.49
CA ASN A 36 -18.09 0.46 31.31
C ASN A 36 -17.09 1.62 31.08
N GLN A 37 -16.77 2.37 32.13
CA GLN A 37 -15.80 3.46 32.06
C GLN A 37 -14.38 2.96 31.74
N ARG A 38 -13.97 1.84 32.31
CA ARG A 38 -12.68 1.20 32.06
C ARG A 38 -12.58 0.73 30.61
N GLU A 39 -13.62 0.12 30.08
CA GLU A 39 -13.68 -0.35 28.69
C GLU A 39 -13.55 0.81 27.72
N HIS A 40 -14.33 1.88 27.89
CA HIS A 40 -14.22 3.08 27.05
C HIS A 40 -12.82 3.72 27.10
N TYR A 41 -12.20 3.76 28.29
CA TYR A 41 -10.84 4.26 28.43
C TYR A 41 -9.83 3.40 27.64
N VAL A 42 -9.91 2.08 27.77
CA VAL A 42 -9.02 1.14 27.06
C VAL A 42 -9.24 1.18 25.55
N GLU A 43 -10.49 1.22 25.09
CA GLU A 43 -10.83 1.34 23.67
C GLU A 43 -10.23 2.63 23.07
N HIS A 44 -10.31 3.75 23.78
CA HIS A 44 -9.73 5.01 23.31
C HIS A 44 -8.20 4.96 23.22
N GLN A 45 -7.53 4.31 24.18
CA GLN A 45 -6.07 4.12 24.10
C GLN A 45 -5.68 3.24 22.91
N ARG A 46 -6.45 2.18 22.63
CA ARG A 46 -6.24 1.29 21.48
C ARG A 46 -6.44 2.02 20.16
N GLU A 47 -7.53 2.80 20.04
CA GLU A 47 -7.79 3.68 18.89
C GLU A 47 -6.56 4.54 18.60
N LYS A 48 -6.05 5.27 19.61
CA LYS A 48 -4.88 6.13 19.46
C LYS A 48 -3.61 5.36 19.06
N GLN A 49 -3.40 4.16 19.61
CA GLN A 49 -2.27 3.30 19.25
C GLN A 49 -2.33 2.83 17.79
N TYR A 50 -3.52 2.48 17.30
CA TYR A 50 -3.71 2.14 15.89
C TYR A 50 -3.41 3.33 15.00
N MET A 51 -3.90 4.53 15.31
CA MET A 51 -3.65 5.71 14.48
C MET A 51 -2.17 6.06 14.41
N ARG A 52 -1.44 5.96 15.53
CA ARG A 52 0.03 6.12 15.55
C ARG A 52 0.74 5.11 14.66
N SER A 53 0.35 3.84 14.76
CA SER A 53 0.95 2.77 13.94
C SER A 53 0.64 2.99 12.46
N LEU A 54 -0.57 3.42 12.14
CA LEU A 54 -0.99 3.69 10.77
C LEU A 54 -0.23 4.89 10.18
N VAL A 55 0.00 5.95 10.94
CA VAL A 55 0.84 7.07 10.48
C VAL A 55 2.26 6.60 10.15
N ALA A 56 2.86 5.76 11.00
CA ALA A 56 4.19 5.21 10.73
C ALA A 56 4.22 4.35 9.46
N ASP A 57 3.25 3.45 9.30
CA ASP A 57 3.09 2.61 8.11
C ASP A 57 2.95 3.49 6.84
N LEU A 58 2.08 4.52 6.87
CA LEU A 58 1.89 5.46 5.77
C LEU A 58 3.17 6.26 5.43
N GLN A 59 3.96 6.65 6.43
CA GLN A 59 5.23 7.35 6.21
C GLN A 59 6.24 6.44 5.51
N THR A 60 6.38 5.19 5.95
CA THR A 60 7.23 4.19 5.30
C THR A 60 6.78 3.93 3.86
N ASP A 61 5.49 3.69 3.64
CA ASP A 61 4.95 3.44 2.31
C ASP A 61 5.18 4.62 1.36
N THR A 62 4.92 5.85 1.82
CA THR A 62 5.12 7.05 0.97
C THR A 62 6.59 7.28 0.64
N ALA A 63 7.52 6.95 1.54
CA ALA A 63 8.95 6.99 1.25
C ALA A 63 9.33 5.97 0.15
N ASN A 64 8.86 4.72 0.30
CA ASN A 64 9.10 3.65 -0.66
C ASN A 64 8.49 3.97 -2.03
N ILE A 65 7.26 4.49 -2.07
CA ILE A 65 6.58 4.90 -3.32
C ILE A 65 7.37 6.02 -4.01
N ARG A 66 7.84 7.03 -3.28
CA ARG A 66 8.65 8.12 -3.85
C ARG A 66 9.94 7.57 -4.48
N GLN A 67 10.66 6.72 -3.77
CA GLN A 67 11.89 6.12 -4.28
C GLN A 67 11.62 5.30 -5.55
N ALA A 68 10.63 4.40 -5.51
CA ALA A 68 10.28 3.57 -6.66
C ALA A 68 9.80 4.41 -7.86
N ASN A 69 9.06 5.50 -7.64
CA ASN A 69 8.63 6.40 -8.71
C ASN A 69 9.82 6.95 -9.50
N THR A 70 10.95 7.26 -8.85
CA THR A 70 12.15 7.72 -9.58
C THR A 70 12.68 6.66 -10.54
N TRP A 71 12.52 5.37 -10.22
CA TRP A 71 12.91 4.28 -11.10
C TRP A 71 11.97 4.16 -12.29
N PHE A 72 10.66 4.15 -12.04
CA PHE A 72 9.65 4.12 -13.10
C PHE A 72 9.74 5.32 -14.05
N GLU A 73 10.07 6.52 -13.55
CA GLU A 73 10.29 7.71 -14.39
C GLU A 73 11.51 7.56 -15.30
N LYS A 74 12.58 6.89 -14.83
CA LYS A 74 13.73 6.54 -15.67
C LYS A 74 13.35 5.53 -16.75
N ILE A 75 12.54 4.53 -16.43
CA ILE A 75 12.07 3.55 -17.43
C ILE A 75 11.20 4.23 -18.48
N SER A 76 10.30 5.13 -18.07
CA SER A 76 9.50 5.91 -19.02
C SER A 76 10.38 6.75 -19.94
N SER A 77 11.41 7.39 -19.39
CA SER A 77 12.37 8.18 -20.18
C SER A 77 13.16 7.31 -21.17
N ALA A 78 13.55 6.11 -20.76
CA ALA A 78 14.21 5.13 -21.64
C ALA A 78 13.27 4.67 -22.76
N CYS A 79 11.98 4.44 -22.46
CA CYS A 79 10.98 4.14 -23.48
C CYS A 79 10.85 5.28 -24.49
N ASP A 80 10.77 6.53 -24.02
CA ASP A 80 10.66 7.71 -24.89
C ASP A 80 11.88 7.84 -25.81
N THR A 81 13.09 7.60 -25.29
CA THR A 81 14.32 7.57 -26.09
C THR A 81 14.30 6.46 -27.13
N LEU A 82 13.94 5.23 -26.73
CA LEU A 82 13.86 4.10 -27.65
C LEU A 82 12.84 4.34 -28.77
N MET A 83 11.66 4.85 -28.44
CA MET A 83 10.60 5.14 -29.40
C MET A 83 10.96 6.29 -30.34
N ARG A 84 11.62 7.34 -29.84
CA ARG A 84 12.08 8.47 -30.66
C ARG A 84 13.13 8.04 -31.67
N ASN A 85 14.00 7.12 -31.28
CA ASN A 85 15.09 6.62 -32.09
C ASN A 85 14.77 5.26 -32.71
N TYR A 86 13.49 4.91 -32.86
CA TYR A 86 13.08 3.56 -33.23
C TYR A 86 13.63 3.13 -34.58
N GLU A 87 13.51 3.97 -35.61
CA GLU A 87 14.08 3.68 -36.94
C GLU A 87 15.59 3.39 -36.88
N GLN A 88 16.33 4.18 -36.09
CA GLN A 88 17.76 3.95 -35.87
C GLN A 88 18.00 2.63 -35.14
N PHE A 89 17.19 2.33 -34.13
CA PHE A 89 17.24 1.07 -33.38
C PHE A 89 17.03 -0.16 -34.26
N MET A 90 16.26 -0.05 -35.34
CA MET A 90 15.99 -1.16 -36.26
C MET A 90 17.17 -1.52 -37.16
N GLY A 91 18.19 -0.66 -37.26
CA GLY A 91 19.32 -0.84 -38.16
C GLY A 91 20.68 -0.62 -37.49
N ASN A 92 20.96 0.60 -37.02
CA ASN A 92 22.24 0.96 -36.40
C ASN A 92 21.98 1.75 -35.12
N ALA A 93 21.60 1.02 -34.07
CA ALA A 93 21.25 1.62 -32.79
C ALA A 93 22.44 2.42 -32.21
N SER A 94 22.16 3.63 -31.73
CA SER A 94 23.16 4.39 -30.96
C SER A 94 23.40 3.72 -29.59
N PRO A 95 24.58 3.88 -28.98
CA PRO A 95 24.86 3.38 -27.62
C PRO A 95 23.82 3.83 -26.58
N GLU A 96 23.25 5.02 -26.74
CA GLU A 96 22.19 5.53 -25.86
C GLU A 96 20.87 4.76 -26.03
N THR A 97 20.47 4.52 -27.27
CA THR A 97 19.23 3.79 -27.60
C THR A 97 19.34 2.34 -27.14
N HIS A 98 20.52 1.75 -27.31
CA HIS A 98 20.87 0.42 -26.81
C HIS A 98 20.75 0.33 -25.28
N ARG A 99 21.39 1.24 -24.55
CA ARG A 99 21.29 1.29 -23.09
C ARG A 99 19.86 1.50 -22.62
N SER A 100 19.07 2.30 -23.36
CA SER A 100 17.65 2.50 -23.06
C SER A 100 16.87 1.19 -23.21
N PHE A 101 17.10 0.43 -24.28
CA PHE A 101 16.50 -0.89 -24.46
C PHE A 101 16.86 -1.87 -23.33
N GLN A 102 18.15 -1.97 -23.00
CA GLN A 102 18.62 -2.81 -21.88
C GLN A 102 17.99 -2.39 -20.55
N PHE A 103 17.89 -1.08 -20.29
CA PHE A 103 17.30 -0.57 -19.06
C PHE A 103 15.79 -0.87 -18.97
N ILE A 104 15.07 -0.83 -20.09
CA ILE A 104 13.65 -1.25 -20.15
C ILE A 104 13.53 -2.74 -19.81
N LEU A 105 14.40 -3.59 -20.37
CA LEU A 105 14.37 -5.03 -20.10
C LEU A 105 14.89 -5.42 -18.71
N ALA A 106 15.63 -4.55 -18.03
CA ALA A 106 16.02 -4.79 -16.64
C ALA A 106 14.83 -4.66 -15.66
N GLY A 107 13.75 -4.01 -16.09
CA GLY A 107 12.50 -3.93 -15.34
C GLY A 107 12.53 -2.97 -14.16
N TYR A 108 11.58 -3.18 -13.26
CA TYR A 108 11.32 -2.32 -12.10
C TYR A 108 11.37 -3.14 -10.80
N PRO A 109 11.72 -2.50 -9.67
CA PRO A 109 11.70 -3.17 -8.38
C PRO A 109 10.26 -3.50 -7.97
N ASP A 110 10.08 -4.64 -7.30
CA ASP A 110 8.82 -5.01 -6.66
C ASP A 110 8.43 -3.97 -5.61
N PHE A 111 7.13 -3.69 -5.49
CA PHE A 111 6.59 -2.85 -4.44
C PHE A 111 5.78 -3.67 -3.44
N VAL A 112 6.22 -3.67 -2.18
CA VAL A 112 5.51 -4.26 -1.05
C VAL A 112 5.10 -3.14 -0.09
N TYR A 113 3.80 -2.98 0.12
CA TYR A 113 3.26 -1.99 1.06
C TYR A 113 3.11 -2.59 2.46
N THR A 114 3.12 -1.72 3.46
CA THR A 114 2.86 -2.10 4.85
C THR A 114 1.36 -2.23 5.09
N ASP A 115 0.90 -3.46 5.31
CA ASP A 115 -0.53 -3.76 5.50
C ASP A 115 -0.88 -4.16 6.94
N ARG A 116 0.11 -4.20 7.84
CA ARG A 116 -0.04 -4.63 9.23
C ARG A 116 -1.18 -3.92 9.95
N THR A 117 -1.12 -2.60 10.03
CA THR A 117 -2.08 -1.85 10.86
C THR A 117 -3.47 -1.88 10.25
N ILE A 118 -3.59 -1.81 8.93
CA ILE A 118 -4.88 -1.88 8.25
C ILE A 118 -5.52 -3.27 8.38
N GLN A 119 -4.72 -4.35 8.29
CA GLN A 119 -5.20 -5.70 8.54
C GLN A 119 -5.67 -5.87 9.98
N GLN A 120 -4.93 -5.34 10.96
CA GLN A 120 -5.35 -5.37 12.35
C GLN A 120 -6.68 -4.64 12.55
N LEU A 121 -6.82 -3.42 12.02
CA LEU A 121 -8.05 -2.64 12.10
C LEU A 121 -9.26 -3.38 11.50
N LYS A 122 -9.06 -4.10 10.38
CA LYS A 122 -10.13 -4.86 9.70
C LYS A 122 -10.47 -6.16 10.44
N ASN A 123 -9.47 -6.92 10.85
CA ASN A 123 -9.66 -8.28 11.36
C ASN A 123 -9.99 -8.33 12.87
N SER A 124 -9.58 -7.33 13.66
CA SER A 124 -9.87 -7.27 15.10
C SER A 124 -11.16 -6.51 15.45
N GLY A 125 -11.89 -6.02 14.43
CA GLY A 125 -12.99 -5.07 14.64
C GLY A 125 -12.50 -3.68 15.06
N GLY A 126 -11.22 -3.37 14.90
CA GLY A 126 -10.60 -2.10 15.28
C GLY A 126 -11.21 -0.87 14.59
N LEU A 127 -11.76 -1.02 13.38
CA LEU A 127 -12.50 0.07 12.72
C LEU A 127 -13.72 0.55 13.52
N ARG A 128 -14.36 -0.31 14.32
CA ARG A 128 -15.46 0.10 15.23
C ARG A 128 -14.97 1.04 16.33
N LEU A 129 -13.68 0.98 16.69
CA LEU A 129 -13.08 1.82 17.72
C LEU A 129 -12.79 3.23 17.23
N VAL A 130 -12.74 3.45 15.91
CA VAL A 130 -12.48 4.76 15.30
C VAL A 130 -13.76 5.60 15.42
N ARG A 131 -13.72 6.60 16.31
CA ARG A 131 -14.91 7.40 16.67
C ARG A 131 -15.19 8.50 15.65
N ASP A 132 -14.16 8.98 14.97
CA ASP A 132 -14.28 9.97 13.91
C ASP A 132 -14.61 9.26 12.58
N HIS A 133 -15.83 9.49 12.07
CA HIS A 133 -16.29 8.90 10.83
C HIS A 133 -15.46 9.32 9.62
N ASP A 134 -15.02 10.59 9.56
CA ASP A 134 -14.19 11.09 8.46
C ASP A 134 -12.82 10.38 8.45
N VAL A 135 -12.27 10.09 9.63
CA VAL A 135 -11.05 9.28 9.77
C VAL A 135 -11.29 7.87 9.27
N SER A 136 -12.34 7.21 9.75
CA SER A 136 -12.66 5.82 9.37
C SER A 136 -12.85 5.69 7.86
N ASP A 137 -13.64 6.58 7.25
CA ASP A 137 -13.90 6.62 5.82
C ASP A 137 -12.61 6.89 5.02
N SER A 138 -11.75 7.79 5.51
CA SER A 138 -10.47 8.10 4.87
C SER A 138 -9.50 6.91 4.90
N ILE A 139 -9.48 6.16 6.00
CA ILE A 139 -8.66 4.93 6.12
C ILE A 139 -9.14 3.88 5.13
N VAL A 140 -10.45 3.61 5.07
CA VAL A 140 -11.04 2.64 4.14
C VAL A 140 -10.83 3.05 2.69
N ALA A 141 -11.02 4.34 2.38
CA ALA A 141 -10.77 4.87 1.05
C ALA A 141 -9.31 4.71 0.65
N TYR A 142 -8.36 4.97 1.56
CA TYR A 142 -6.94 4.78 1.27
C TYR A 142 -6.59 3.30 1.02
N ASP A 143 -7.10 2.37 1.84
CA ASP A 143 -6.95 0.92 1.65
C ASP A 143 -7.48 0.46 0.28
N ALA A 144 -8.60 1.02 -0.17
CA ALA A 144 -9.11 0.74 -1.52
C ALA A 144 -8.16 1.25 -2.61
N ASN A 145 -7.61 2.46 -2.47
CA ASN A 145 -6.66 3.00 -3.45
C ASN A 145 -5.34 2.22 -3.51
N ILE A 146 -4.86 1.69 -2.39
CA ILE A 146 -3.68 0.81 -2.39
C ILE A 146 -3.96 -0.48 -3.16
N ARG A 147 -5.13 -1.08 -2.94
CA ARG A 147 -5.53 -2.29 -3.69
C ARG A 147 -5.67 -2.03 -5.19
N ASP A 148 -6.26 -0.91 -5.56
CA ASP A 148 -6.34 -0.49 -6.97
C ASP A 148 -4.94 -0.30 -7.57
N MET A 149 -3.98 0.25 -6.81
CA MET A 149 -2.59 0.38 -7.28
C MET A 149 -1.98 -0.98 -7.65
N VAL A 150 -2.21 -2.02 -6.84
CA VAL A 150 -1.72 -3.38 -7.11
C VAL A 150 -2.34 -3.94 -8.40
N ILE A 151 -3.61 -3.62 -8.66
CA ILE A 151 -4.26 -4.01 -9.93
C ILE A 151 -3.62 -3.27 -11.11
N GLU A 152 -3.39 -1.97 -10.99
CA GLU A 152 -2.72 -1.18 -12.04
C GLU A 152 -1.28 -1.68 -12.32
N GLU A 153 -0.56 -2.13 -11.29
CA GLU A 153 0.76 -2.75 -11.42
C GLU A 153 0.70 -4.04 -12.25
N SER A 154 -0.32 -4.88 -12.06
CA SER A 154 -0.51 -6.10 -12.85
C SER A 154 -0.69 -5.83 -14.36
N ALA A 155 -1.28 -4.69 -14.71
CA ALA A 155 -1.41 -4.28 -16.11
C ALA A 155 -0.05 -3.92 -16.72
N ILE A 156 0.85 -3.31 -15.95
CA ILE A 156 2.22 -3.05 -16.39
C ILE A 156 2.97 -4.36 -16.59
N THR A 157 2.87 -5.29 -15.62
CA THR A 157 3.52 -6.61 -15.68
C THR A 157 3.11 -7.35 -16.94
N LEU A 158 1.81 -7.34 -17.29
CA LEU A 158 1.32 -7.97 -18.52
C LEU A 158 2.01 -7.45 -19.80
N PHE A 159 2.15 -6.13 -19.94
CA PHE A 159 2.80 -5.56 -21.14
C PHE A 159 4.32 -5.71 -21.10
N TYR A 160 4.91 -5.69 -19.90
CA TYR A 160 6.31 -5.98 -19.68
C TYR A 160 6.67 -7.40 -20.13
N ASP A 161 5.87 -8.39 -19.73
CA ASP A 161 6.06 -9.80 -20.11
C ASP A 161 5.94 -10.00 -21.62
N ARG A 162 4.94 -9.35 -22.24
CA ARG A 162 4.78 -9.39 -23.70
C ARG A 162 5.96 -8.75 -24.44
N LEU A 163 6.49 -7.65 -23.90
CA LEU A 163 7.68 -7.00 -24.45
C LEU A 163 8.90 -7.94 -24.34
N HIS A 164 9.05 -8.63 -23.20
CA HIS A 164 10.10 -9.64 -22.99
C HIS A 164 9.97 -10.82 -23.92
N GLU A 165 8.76 -11.33 -24.12
CA GLU A 165 8.50 -12.46 -25.02
C GLU A 165 8.88 -12.12 -26.46
N LEU A 166 8.47 -10.94 -26.94
CA LEU A 166 8.90 -10.46 -28.27
C LEU A 166 10.39 -10.20 -28.33
N ALA A 167 10.99 -9.66 -27.28
CA ALA A 167 12.42 -9.43 -27.22
C ALA A 167 13.16 -10.78 -27.32
N ALA A 168 12.83 -11.74 -26.47
CA ALA A 168 13.41 -13.09 -26.42
C ALA A 168 13.34 -13.83 -27.76
N ARG A 169 12.25 -13.66 -28.51
CA ARG A 169 12.07 -14.29 -29.83
C ARG A 169 12.87 -13.63 -30.95
N ASN A 170 12.97 -12.31 -30.90
CA ASN A 170 13.40 -11.53 -32.06
C ASN A 170 14.78 -10.91 -31.91
N PHE A 171 15.37 -10.90 -30.71
CA PHE A 171 16.62 -10.20 -30.43
C PHE A 171 17.80 -11.14 -30.19
N ASN A 172 18.97 -10.77 -30.71
CA ASN A 172 20.20 -11.51 -30.47
C ASN A 172 20.85 -11.11 -29.13
N PHE A 173 20.41 -11.72 -28.04
CA PHE A 173 20.97 -11.46 -26.70
C PHE A 173 22.43 -11.89 -26.54
N ARG A 174 22.91 -12.85 -27.33
CA ARG A 174 24.31 -13.25 -27.29
C ARG A 174 25.25 -12.13 -27.72
N GLU A 175 24.89 -11.42 -28.78
CA GLU A 175 25.65 -10.23 -29.22
C GLU A 175 25.60 -9.11 -28.16
N LEU A 176 24.49 -9.00 -27.41
CA LEU A 176 24.40 -8.05 -26.29
C LEU A 176 25.40 -8.39 -25.18
N ASP A 177 25.50 -9.67 -24.81
CA ASP A 177 26.43 -10.13 -23.76
C ASP A 177 27.91 -9.92 -24.15
N GLU A 178 28.25 -10.20 -25.41
CA GLU A 178 29.61 -10.01 -25.93
C GLU A 178 30.01 -8.51 -25.93
N GLN A 179 29.06 -7.60 -26.18
CA GLN A 179 29.29 -6.17 -26.15
C GLN A 179 29.39 -5.58 -24.74
N GLN A 180 28.60 -6.07 -23.78
CA GLN A 180 28.70 -5.63 -22.39
C GLN A 180 30.10 -5.91 -21.80
N ASN A 181 30.74 -6.98 -22.27
CA ASN A 181 32.09 -7.35 -21.89
C ASN A 181 33.18 -6.58 -22.68
N ASN A 182 32.83 -5.86 -23.75
CA ASN A 182 33.81 -5.18 -24.62
C ASN A 182 33.30 -3.83 -25.20
N PRO A 183 33.20 -2.77 -24.38
CA PRO A 183 32.48 -1.52 -24.71
C PRO A 183 33.13 -0.62 -25.78
N GLY A 184 34.24 -1.02 -26.41
CA GLY A 184 34.98 -0.23 -27.41
C GLY A 184 34.48 -0.35 -28.86
N SER A 185 33.56 -1.28 -29.15
CA SER A 185 33.07 -1.59 -30.51
C SER A 185 31.60 -1.19 -30.66
N VAL A 186 31.32 0.09 -30.92
CA VAL A 186 29.93 0.61 -30.94
C VAL A 186 29.56 1.27 -32.26
N ALA A 187 29.76 0.57 -33.38
CA ALA A 187 29.21 0.98 -34.67
C ALA A 187 28.41 -0.17 -35.27
N GLY A 188 27.10 0.02 -35.46
CA GLY A 188 26.25 -0.93 -36.21
C GLY A 188 25.62 -2.02 -35.37
N ILE A 189 24.83 -1.68 -34.33
CA ILE A 189 24.14 -2.74 -33.57
C ILE A 189 22.81 -3.09 -34.24
N VAL A 190 22.81 -4.22 -34.97
CA VAL A 190 21.59 -4.84 -35.50
C VAL A 190 21.09 -5.81 -34.45
N HIS A 191 20.04 -5.41 -33.75
CA HIS A 191 19.50 -6.19 -32.65
C HIS A 191 18.67 -7.40 -33.04
N TRP A 192 18.23 -7.44 -34.30
CA TRP A 192 17.14 -8.30 -34.74
C TRP A 192 17.67 -9.56 -35.40
N LEU A 193 17.26 -10.72 -34.88
CA LEU A 193 17.40 -12.02 -35.53
C LEU A 193 16.49 -12.14 -36.76
N THR A 194 15.32 -11.48 -36.71
CA THR A 194 14.30 -11.53 -37.77
C THR A 194 14.29 -10.24 -38.61
N THR A 195 14.13 -10.40 -39.92
CA THR A 195 13.89 -9.28 -40.85
C THR A 195 12.39 -9.00 -41.04
N ASN A 196 11.51 -9.74 -40.37
CA ASN A 196 10.07 -9.60 -40.48
C ASN A 196 9.59 -8.22 -40.00
N VAL A 197 9.02 -7.44 -40.92
CA VAL A 197 8.48 -6.11 -40.64
C VAL A 197 7.33 -6.16 -39.63
N GLN A 198 6.53 -7.24 -39.61
CA GLN A 198 5.40 -7.35 -38.68
C GLN A 198 5.85 -7.46 -37.23
N ASP A 199 6.91 -8.23 -36.94
CA ASP A 199 7.43 -8.41 -35.58
C ASP A 199 8.02 -7.11 -35.03
N LYS A 200 8.62 -6.31 -35.92
CA LYS A 200 9.13 -4.98 -35.65
C LYS A 200 7.99 -4.04 -35.25
N GLU A 201 6.98 -3.89 -36.11
CA GLU A 201 5.81 -3.07 -35.81
C GLU A 201 5.06 -3.53 -34.55
N GLN A 202 4.97 -4.84 -34.33
CA GLN A 202 4.35 -5.38 -33.13
C GLN A 202 5.13 -5.00 -31.87
N PHE A 203 6.46 -5.07 -31.89
CA PHE A 203 7.29 -4.60 -30.79
C PHE A 203 7.08 -3.12 -30.50
N TYR A 204 7.05 -2.25 -31.53
CA TYR A 204 6.78 -0.83 -31.33
C TYR A 204 5.41 -0.60 -30.69
N ASN A 205 4.38 -1.30 -31.17
CA ASN A 205 3.03 -1.18 -30.62
C ASN A 205 2.96 -1.61 -29.15
N ILE A 206 3.60 -2.72 -28.79
CA ILE A 206 3.64 -3.17 -27.39
C ILE A 206 4.45 -2.19 -26.53
N LEU A 207 5.59 -1.70 -27.01
CA LEU A 207 6.38 -0.67 -26.33
C LEU A 207 5.54 0.58 -26.08
N ARG A 208 4.81 1.07 -27.09
CA ARG A 208 3.92 2.24 -26.96
C ARG A 208 2.86 2.04 -25.88
N VAL A 209 2.21 0.88 -25.87
CA VAL A 209 1.16 0.56 -24.88
C VAL A 209 1.76 0.40 -23.48
N TYR A 210 2.91 -0.26 -23.36
CA TYR A 210 3.67 -0.36 -22.12
C TYR A 210 4.00 1.02 -21.55
N THR A 211 4.57 1.92 -22.36
CA THR A 211 4.91 3.29 -21.94
C THR A 211 3.69 4.10 -21.50
N SER A 212 2.55 3.95 -22.20
CA SER A 212 1.31 4.63 -21.82
C SER A 212 0.75 4.13 -20.48
N THR A 213 0.79 2.81 -20.28
CA THR A 213 0.35 2.15 -19.04
C THR A 213 1.25 2.55 -17.88
N LEU A 214 2.57 2.48 -18.07
CA LEU A 214 3.59 2.93 -17.12
C LEU A 214 3.38 4.39 -16.69
N ASN A 215 3.16 5.30 -17.64
CA ASN A 215 2.88 6.70 -17.33
C ASN A 215 1.59 6.91 -16.54
N SER A 216 0.56 6.12 -16.83
CA SER A 216 -0.70 6.15 -16.09
C SER A 216 -0.51 5.66 -14.65
N TYR A 217 0.27 4.61 -14.45
CA TYR A 217 0.66 4.12 -13.14
C TYR A 217 1.46 5.14 -12.34
N ILE A 218 2.48 5.78 -12.93
CA ILE A 218 3.25 6.84 -12.28
C ILE A 218 2.32 7.98 -11.81
N ARG A 219 1.38 8.41 -12.67
CA ARG A 219 0.37 9.41 -12.28
C ARG A 219 -0.53 8.93 -11.16
N TYR A 220 -0.95 7.66 -11.18
CA TYR A 220 -1.74 7.06 -10.11
C TYR A 220 -0.99 7.12 -8.78
N ARG A 221 0.28 6.69 -8.75
CA ARG A 221 1.13 6.70 -7.54
C ARG A 221 1.36 8.11 -7.01
N LYS A 222 1.54 9.10 -7.88
CA LYS A 222 1.61 10.52 -7.48
C LYS A 222 0.31 11.00 -6.81
N ARG A 223 -0.85 10.61 -7.32
CA ARG A 223 -2.14 10.90 -6.66
C ARG A 223 -2.27 10.19 -5.31
N LEU A 224 -1.82 8.94 -5.22
CA LEU A 224 -1.82 8.17 -3.98
C LEU A 224 -0.95 8.81 -2.90
N LEU A 225 0.24 9.31 -3.24
CA LEU A 225 1.10 10.08 -2.32
C LEU A 225 0.36 11.30 -1.74
N ASN A 226 -0.41 12.02 -2.57
CA ASN A 226 -1.22 13.15 -2.11
C ASN A 226 -2.38 12.72 -1.19
N LYS A 227 -2.96 11.54 -1.42
CA LYS A 227 -3.99 10.97 -0.54
C LYS A 227 -3.41 10.53 0.80
N ALA A 228 -2.25 9.87 0.78
CA ALA A 228 -1.52 9.50 1.99
C ALA A 228 -1.16 10.72 2.84
N ALA A 229 -0.63 11.78 2.22
CA ALA A 229 -0.28 13.02 2.92
C ALA A 229 -1.51 13.67 3.59
N ARG A 230 -2.66 13.67 2.93
CA ARG A 230 -3.93 14.15 3.51
C ARG A 230 -4.39 13.29 4.69
N LEU A 231 -4.31 11.96 4.54
CA LEU A 231 -4.68 11.03 5.61
C LEU A 231 -3.75 11.21 6.83
N ILE A 232 -2.44 11.28 6.63
CA ILE A 232 -1.48 11.55 7.71
C ILE A 232 -1.84 12.86 8.42
N GLY A 233 -2.09 13.94 7.68
CA GLY A 233 -2.48 15.24 8.26
C GLY A 233 -3.79 15.17 9.05
N LEU A 234 -4.78 14.41 8.57
CA LEU A 234 -6.04 14.18 9.27
C LEU A 234 -5.82 13.43 10.59
N LEU A 235 -5.04 12.35 10.55
CA LEU A 235 -4.72 11.52 11.72
C LEU A 235 -3.95 12.32 12.77
N ASN A 236 -2.93 13.07 12.36
CA ASN A 236 -2.13 13.88 13.28
C ASN A 236 -2.96 14.96 13.97
N LYS A 237 -3.85 15.63 13.21
CA LYS A 237 -4.77 16.65 13.73
C LYS A 237 -5.76 16.06 14.74
N ASN A 238 -6.43 14.97 14.39
CA ASN A 238 -7.52 14.41 15.20
C ASN A 238 -7.03 13.67 16.46
N TYR A 239 -5.80 13.15 16.44
CA TYR A 239 -5.27 12.34 17.54
C TYR A 239 -4.10 13.00 18.30
N HIS A 240 -3.68 14.20 17.91
CA HIS A 240 -2.55 14.94 18.50
C HIS A 240 -1.29 14.07 18.53
N LEU A 241 -0.83 13.68 17.35
CA LEU A 241 0.29 12.75 17.16
C LEU A 241 1.61 13.46 16.82
N ASP A 242 1.56 14.73 16.44
CA ASP A 242 2.71 15.62 16.20
C ASP A 242 3.00 16.49 17.43
#